data_AF-B3QQJ9-F1
#
_entry.id   AF-B3QQJ9-F1
#
_cell.length_a   1.000
_cell.length_b   1.000
_cell.length_c   1.000
_cell.angle_alpha   90.00
_cell.angle_beta   90.00
_cell.angle_gamma   90.00
#
_symmetry.space_group_name_H-M   'P 1'
#
loop_
_entity.id
_entity.type
_entity.pdbx_description
1 polymer ?
#
loop_
_entity_poly.entity_id
_entity_poly.type
_entity_poly.pdbx_seq_one_letter_code
_entity_poly.pdbx_strand_id
1 'polypeptide(L)'
;MMVIRKGIIDRGVAYEQLLKPVQVVIKDDIPQSKAITEQYENIVKKYGRLGRQYEWLARYASWKDLCEIEIGVEGASSYPRRPVYAQLEKELVSQGDSFIIGDTLDDDLFAFFRNFSFPIINKPKFRLLQLAKDQGFYDLMLNTWFCHNPRNGKPCGKCLPCRQVMEESMGFRIPYSGRVRHFFKKNFRV
;
A
#
# COMPACT_ATOMS: atom_id res chain seq x y z
N MET A 1 -9.96 -8.45 -11.69
CA MET A 1 -8.84 -7.76 -12.38
C MET A 1 -9.26 -7.17 -13.73
N MET A 2 -10.14 -7.83 -14.50
CA MET A 2 -10.60 -7.35 -15.81
C MET A 2 -11.36 -6.01 -15.77
N VAL A 3 -12.18 -5.74 -14.75
CA VAL A 3 -12.98 -4.50 -14.65
C VAL A 3 -12.11 -3.25 -14.55
N ILE A 4 -11.09 -3.25 -13.68
CA ILE A 4 -10.21 -2.09 -13.51
C ILE A 4 -9.38 -1.88 -14.77
N ARG A 5 -8.78 -2.95 -15.33
CA ARG A 5 -7.98 -2.84 -16.56
C ARG A 5 -8.81 -2.29 -17.72
N LYS A 6 -10.00 -2.86 -17.93
CA LYS A 6 -10.92 -2.39 -18.97
C LYS A 6 -11.30 -0.92 -18.75
N GLY A 7 -11.69 -0.54 -17.52
CA GLY A 7 -12.06 0.83 -17.26
C GLY A 7 -10.90 1.83 -17.41
N ILE A 8 -9.65 1.42 -17.20
CA ILE A 8 -8.48 2.26 -17.53
C ILE A 8 -8.38 2.45 -19.06
N ILE A 9 -8.51 1.38 -19.84
CA ILE A 9 -8.46 1.43 -21.31
C ILE A 9 -9.60 2.30 -21.88
N ASP A 10 -10.81 2.16 -21.34
CA ASP A 10 -11.99 2.90 -21.76
C ASP A 10 -11.85 4.43 -21.54
N ARG A 11 -10.87 4.89 -20.74
CA ARG A 11 -10.56 6.33 -20.55
C ARG A 11 -9.70 6.92 -21.67
N GLY A 12 -9.15 6.09 -22.56
CA GLY A 12 -8.46 6.55 -23.75
C GLY A 12 -7.22 5.73 -24.11
N VAL A 13 -6.88 5.79 -25.40
CA VAL A 13 -5.75 5.05 -26.00
C VAL A 13 -4.41 5.34 -25.32
N ALA A 14 -4.21 6.58 -24.83
CA ALA A 14 -3.01 6.95 -24.08
C ALA A 14 -2.81 6.08 -22.82
N TYR A 15 -3.89 5.74 -22.10
CA TYR A 15 -3.79 4.89 -20.91
C TYR A 15 -3.53 3.42 -21.24
N GLU A 16 -4.08 2.94 -22.35
CA GLU A 16 -3.82 1.57 -22.82
C GLU A 16 -2.33 1.35 -23.11
N GLN A 17 -1.69 2.32 -23.75
CA GLN A 17 -0.25 2.28 -24.07
C GLN A 17 0.65 2.26 -22.82
N LEU A 18 0.15 2.77 -21.69
CA LEU A 18 0.87 2.73 -20.39
C LEU A 18 0.74 1.37 -19.69
N LEU A 19 -0.24 0.54 -20.04
CA LEU A 19 -0.51 -0.73 -19.38
C LEU A 19 0.30 -1.89 -19.98
N LYS A 20 1.52 -2.07 -19.47
CA LYS A 20 2.37 -3.21 -19.82
C LYS A 20 1.69 -4.58 -19.53
N PRO A 21 2.14 -5.67 -20.19
CA PRO A 21 1.68 -7.02 -19.87
C PRO A 21 1.89 -7.35 -18.39
N VAL A 22 0.93 -8.06 -17.80
CA VAL A 22 1.04 -8.50 -16.40
C VAL A 22 2.12 -9.57 -16.30
N GLN A 23 3.09 -9.36 -15.43
CA GLN A 23 4.08 -10.37 -15.06
C GLN A 23 3.63 -11.05 -13.76
N VAL A 24 3.60 -12.38 -13.78
CA VAL A 24 3.26 -13.19 -12.61
C VAL A 24 4.50 -13.98 -12.22
N VAL A 25 4.90 -13.87 -10.95
CA VAL A 25 6.09 -14.52 -10.41
C VAL A 25 5.67 -15.27 -9.17
N ILE A 26 6.04 -16.56 -9.07
CA ILE A 26 5.78 -17.35 -7.88
C ILE A 26 6.79 -16.95 -6.81
N LYS A 27 6.32 -16.72 -5.59
CA LYS A 27 7.15 -16.26 -4.47
C LYS A 27 8.33 -17.20 -4.18
N ASP A 28 8.16 -18.51 -4.39
CA ASP A 28 9.22 -19.50 -4.19
C ASP A 28 10.27 -19.51 -5.33
N ASP A 29 9.97 -18.91 -6.48
CA ASP A 29 10.94 -18.72 -7.58
C ASP A 29 11.87 -17.52 -7.32
N ILE A 30 11.50 -16.62 -6.39
CA ILE A 30 12.33 -15.48 -6.03
C ILE A 30 13.54 -16.01 -5.24
N PRO A 31 14.78 -15.85 -5.73
CA PRO A 31 15.97 -16.35 -5.06
C PRO A 31 16.06 -15.85 -3.62
N GLN A 32 16.57 -16.69 -2.73
CA GLN A 32 16.87 -16.29 -1.36
C GLN A 32 18.06 -15.33 -1.34
N SER A 33 18.06 -14.37 -0.42
CA SER A 33 19.17 -13.44 -0.23
C SER A 33 19.37 -13.20 1.24
N LYS A 34 20.42 -13.81 1.82
CA LYS A 34 20.74 -13.70 3.24
C LYS A 34 20.91 -12.23 3.65
N ALA A 35 21.60 -11.44 2.84
CA ALA A 35 21.82 -10.02 3.12
C ALA A 35 20.50 -9.22 3.20
N ILE A 36 19.59 -9.41 2.24
CA ILE A 36 18.28 -8.72 2.24
C ILE A 36 17.40 -9.19 3.41
N THR A 37 17.41 -10.50 3.69
CA THR A 37 16.66 -11.07 4.80
C THR A 37 17.17 -10.54 6.15
N GLU A 38 18.48 -10.47 6.36
CA GLU A 38 19.08 -9.93 7.59
C GLU A 38 18.76 -8.43 7.77
N GLN A 39 18.84 -7.63 6.69
CA GLN A 39 18.44 -6.21 6.74
C GLN A 39 16.97 -6.06 7.16
N TYR A 40 16.06 -6.81 6.52
CA TYR A 40 14.65 -6.81 6.87
C TYR A 40 14.42 -7.19 8.35
N GLU A 41 15.08 -8.25 8.82
CA GLU A 41 14.96 -8.72 10.21
C GLU A 41 15.48 -7.67 11.20
N ASN A 42 16.57 -6.97 10.87
CA ASN A 42 17.10 -5.88 11.70
C ASN A 42 16.14 -4.68 11.77
N ILE A 43 15.52 -4.29 10.66
CA ILE A 43 14.47 -3.26 10.65
C ILE A 43 13.30 -3.68 11.54
N VAL A 44 12.82 -4.92 11.41
CA VAL A 44 11.70 -5.43 12.20
C VAL A 44 12.04 -5.49 13.69
N LYS A 45 13.27 -5.91 14.01
CA LYS A 45 13.78 -5.97 15.39
C LYS A 45 13.83 -4.57 16.02
N LYS A 46 14.29 -3.56 15.28
CA LYS A 46 14.47 -2.19 15.78
C LYS A 46 13.17 -1.38 15.81
N TYR A 47 12.33 -1.47 14.78
CA TYR A 47 11.16 -0.60 14.58
C TYR A 47 9.80 -1.32 14.69
N GLY A 48 9.82 -2.62 14.96
CA GLY A 48 8.63 -3.44 15.08
C GLY A 48 8.07 -3.89 13.72
N ARG A 49 6.76 -4.16 13.67
CA ARG A 49 6.17 -4.96 12.59
C ARG A 49 6.13 -4.25 11.22
N LEU A 50 7.04 -4.66 10.32
CA LEU A 50 6.97 -4.52 8.86
C LEU A 50 6.38 -5.80 8.23
N GLY A 51 5.71 -5.68 7.09
CA GLY A 51 5.14 -6.84 6.40
C GLY A 51 6.20 -7.62 5.63
N ARG A 52 6.14 -8.96 5.65
CA ARG A 52 7.13 -9.80 4.96
C ARG A 52 7.11 -9.65 3.44
N GLN A 53 6.05 -9.09 2.87
CA GLN A 53 6.01 -8.76 1.45
C GLN A 53 7.11 -7.78 1.03
N TYR A 54 7.58 -6.89 1.93
CA TYR A 54 8.67 -5.99 1.61
C TYR A 54 9.99 -6.73 1.38
N GLU A 55 10.24 -7.78 2.16
CA GLU A 55 11.40 -8.66 1.97
C GLU A 55 11.35 -9.38 0.63
N TRP A 56 10.17 -9.90 0.24
CA TRP A 56 9.97 -10.53 -1.07
C TRP A 56 10.19 -9.55 -2.22
N LEU A 57 9.65 -8.34 -2.11
CA LEU A 57 9.78 -7.30 -3.14
C LEU A 57 11.22 -6.80 -3.27
N ALA A 58 11.96 -6.69 -2.16
CA ALA A 58 13.37 -6.30 -2.19
C ALA A 58 14.23 -7.37 -2.87
N ARG A 59 14.01 -8.65 -2.54
CA ARG A 59 14.66 -9.78 -3.23
C ARG A 59 14.30 -9.82 -4.71
N TYR A 60 13.03 -9.61 -5.03
CA TYR A 60 12.55 -9.57 -6.41
C TYR A 60 13.20 -8.44 -7.21
N ALA A 61 13.25 -7.22 -6.64
CA ALA A 61 13.88 -6.08 -7.26
C ALA A 61 15.36 -6.35 -7.55
N SER A 62 16.08 -6.88 -6.56
CA SER A 62 17.49 -7.26 -6.72
C SER A 62 17.69 -8.35 -7.78
N TRP A 63 16.83 -9.37 -7.81
CA TRP A 63 16.94 -10.47 -8.79
C TRP A 63 16.67 -10.01 -10.23
N LYS A 64 15.75 -9.07 -10.42
CA LYS A 64 15.34 -8.56 -11.73
C LYS A 64 16.06 -7.28 -12.15
N ASP A 65 17.04 -6.83 -11.36
CA ASP A 65 17.76 -5.57 -11.57
C ASP A 65 16.79 -4.39 -11.77
N LEU A 66 15.77 -4.34 -10.93
CA LEU A 66 14.76 -3.28 -10.96
C LEU A 66 15.15 -2.17 -10.00
N CYS A 67 15.26 -0.98 -10.55
CA CYS A 67 15.29 0.28 -9.82
C CYS A 67 13.86 0.85 -9.83
N GLU A 68 13.36 1.33 -8.68
CA GLU A 68 12.10 2.07 -8.54
C GLU A 68 10.78 1.26 -8.68
N ILE A 69 10.60 0.23 -7.85
CA ILE A 69 9.26 -0.35 -7.66
C ILE A 69 8.41 0.61 -6.82
N GLU A 70 7.34 1.14 -7.42
CA GLU A 70 6.37 1.98 -6.69
C GLU A 70 5.58 1.16 -5.66
N ILE A 71 5.62 1.61 -4.41
CA ILE A 71 4.85 1.03 -3.31
C ILE A 71 3.76 2.00 -2.85
N GLY A 72 2.51 1.53 -2.94
CA GLY A 72 1.35 2.23 -2.41
C GLY A 72 1.25 2.16 -0.89
N VAL A 73 2.05 2.97 -0.18
CA VAL A 73 1.85 3.26 1.25
C VAL A 73 1.19 4.61 1.36
N GLU A 74 -0.05 4.68 1.85
CA GLU A 74 -0.69 5.98 2.10
C GLU A 74 -0.12 6.72 3.33
N GLY A 75 -0.36 8.03 3.36
CA GLY A 75 -0.15 8.85 4.55
C GLY A 75 -1.14 8.52 5.67
N ALA A 76 -0.72 8.79 6.90
CA ALA A 76 -1.59 8.65 8.07
C ALA A 76 -2.59 9.80 8.15
N SER A 77 -3.85 9.52 8.54
CA SER A 77 -4.80 10.55 9.01
C SER A 77 -5.37 10.21 10.37
N SER A 78 -6.09 9.09 10.49
CA SER A 78 -6.89 8.78 11.68
C SER A 78 -6.19 7.82 12.65
N TYR A 79 -5.06 7.26 12.24
CA TYR A 79 -4.28 6.28 13.00
C TYR A 79 -2.83 6.72 13.09
N PRO A 80 -2.16 6.53 14.26
CA PRO A 80 -0.75 6.83 14.37
C PRO A 80 0.05 5.95 13.40
N ARG A 81 1.04 6.58 12.75
CA ARG A 81 1.99 5.88 11.89
C ARG A 81 2.80 4.92 12.75
N ARG A 82 3.05 3.71 12.22
CA ARG A 82 3.91 2.74 12.93
C ARG A 82 5.35 3.25 12.95
N PRO A 83 6.18 2.88 13.94
CA PRO A 83 7.54 3.39 14.05
C PRO A 83 8.38 3.20 12.79
N VAL A 84 8.33 2.02 12.16
CA VAL A 84 9.06 1.74 10.90
C VAL A 84 8.72 2.72 9.78
N TYR A 85 7.44 3.08 9.69
CA TYR A 85 6.96 4.02 8.71
C TYR A 85 7.34 5.45 9.14
N ALA A 86 7.16 5.83 10.41
CA ALA A 86 7.55 7.16 10.87
C ALA A 86 9.04 7.45 10.66
N GLN A 87 9.91 6.43 10.80
CA GLN A 87 11.32 6.56 10.46
C GLN A 87 11.52 6.60 8.94
N LEU A 88 10.88 5.71 8.16
CA LEU A 88 10.97 5.73 6.69
C LEU A 88 10.71 7.14 6.12
N GLU A 89 9.68 7.83 6.59
CA GLU A 89 9.36 9.20 6.13
C GLU A 89 10.48 10.22 6.34
N LYS A 90 11.36 10.03 7.32
CA LYS A 90 12.51 10.90 7.56
C LYS A 90 13.67 10.65 6.61
N GLU A 91 13.81 9.40 6.17
CA GLU A 91 14.86 8.97 5.24
C GLU A 91 14.50 9.24 3.77
N LEU A 92 13.26 9.68 3.50
CA LEU A 92 12.76 9.94 2.16
C LEU A 92 13.01 11.38 1.73
N VAL A 93 13.40 11.54 0.47
CA VAL A 93 13.51 12.82 -0.22
C VAL A 93 12.52 12.88 -1.39
N SER A 94 12.08 14.08 -1.75
CA SER A 94 11.19 14.29 -2.90
C SER A 94 11.97 14.13 -4.21
N GLN A 95 11.42 13.37 -5.15
CA GLN A 95 11.95 13.23 -6.50
C GLN A 95 10.78 13.23 -7.50
N GLY A 96 10.63 14.33 -8.25
CA GLY A 96 9.44 14.55 -9.08
C GLY A 96 8.16 14.48 -8.24
N ASP A 97 7.21 13.66 -8.68
CA ASP A 97 5.94 13.41 -7.99
C ASP A 97 5.99 12.27 -6.96
N SER A 98 7.18 11.73 -6.67
CA SER A 98 7.39 10.60 -5.77
C SER A 98 8.37 10.90 -4.64
N PHE A 99 8.53 9.91 -3.77
CA PHE A 99 9.45 9.93 -2.63
C PHE A 99 10.36 8.70 -2.70
N ILE A 100 11.67 8.92 -2.60
CA ILE A 100 12.70 7.87 -2.65
C ILE A 100 13.64 7.98 -1.46
N ILE A 101 14.40 6.92 -1.17
CA ILE A 101 15.44 6.95 -0.14
C ILE A 101 16.53 7.94 -0.55
N GLY A 102 16.93 8.82 0.38
CA GLY A 102 18.01 9.78 0.17
C GLY A 102 19.39 9.14 0.05
N ASP A 103 20.35 9.88 -0.51
CA ASP A 103 21.73 9.41 -0.61
C ASP A 103 22.42 9.29 0.75
N THR A 104 22.08 10.19 1.67
CA THR A 104 22.52 10.22 3.07
C THR A 104 21.38 9.78 3.96
N LEU A 105 21.64 8.83 4.86
CA LEU A 105 20.65 8.26 5.77
C LEU A 105 21.01 8.53 7.23
N ASP A 106 20.00 8.81 8.04
CA ASP A 106 20.16 8.87 9.49
C ASP A 106 20.27 7.44 10.08
N ASP A 107 19.64 6.46 9.43
CA ASP A 107 19.77 5.04 9.75
C ASP A 107 19.99 4.19 8.49
N ASP A 108 21.21 3.65 8.35
CA ASP A 108 21.62 2.81 7.23
C ASP A 108 20.73 1.57 7.00
N LEU A 109 19.99 1.12 8.02
CA LEU A 109 19.01 0.04 7.85
C LEU A 109 17.95 0.38 6.78
N PHE A 110 17.64 1.65 6.56
CA PHE A 110 16.66 2.08 5.55
C PHE A 110 17.18 2.04 4.12
N ALA A 111 18.47 1.78 3.91
CA ALA A 111 19.01 1.45 2.59
C ALA A 111 18.30 0.24 1.95
N PHE A 112 17.67 -0.61 2.77
CA PHE A 112 16.77 -1.69 2.33
C PHE A 112 15.68 -1.24 1.34
N PHE A 113 15.21 0.00 1.46
CA PHE A 113 14.12 0.54 0.63
C PHE A 113 14.63 1.26 -0.64
N ARG A 114 15.94 1.23 -0.95
CA ARG A 114 16.53 1.97 -2.10
C ARG A 114 15.92 1.64 -3.47
N ASN A 115 15.43 0.42 -3.65
CA ASN A 115 14.81 0.01 -4.91
C ASN A 115 13.33 0.39 -5.01
N PHE A 116 12.79 1.12 -4.05
CA PHE A 116 11.38 1.49 -4.01
C PHE A 116 11.18 3.00 -4.06
N SER A 117 10.00 3.38 -4.56
CA SER A 117 9.49 4.74 -4.48
C SER A 117 8.09 4.76 -3.87
N PHE A 118 7.70 5.87 -3.26
CA PHE A 118 6.50 5.96 -2.44
C PHE A 118 5.61 7.17 -2.80
N PRO A 119 4.96 7.16 -3.98
CA PRO A 119 4.30 8.35 -4.54
C PRO A 119 3.13 8.91 -3.73
N ILE A 120 2.54 8.09 -2.85
CA ILE A 120 1.36 8.44 -2.07
C ILE A 120 1.60 8.49 -0.56
N ILE A 121 2.87 8.43 -0.12
CA ILE A 121 3.22 8.34 1.30
C ILE A 121 2.83 9.55 2.13
N ASN A 122 2.75 10.72 1.50
CA ASN A 122 2.30 11.95 2.14
C ASN A 122 0.79 12.23 1.97
N LYS A 123 0.05 11.31 1.33
CA LYS A 123 -1.37 11.53 1.00
C LYS A 123 -2.26 10.62 1.86
N PRO A 124 -3.05 11.17 2.80
CA PRO A 124 -4.04 10.39 3.53
C PRO A 124 -5.17 9.94 2.60
N LYS A 125 -5.90 8.89 2.98
CA LYS A 125 -6.86 8.26 2.07
C LYS A 125 -7.99 9.18 1.58
N PHE A 126 -8.45 10.13 2.40
CA PHE A 126 -9.47 11.08 1.95
C PHE A 126 -8.95 12.01 0.83
N ARG A 127 -7.65 12.33 0.81
CA ARG A 127 -7.01 13.08 -0.29
C ARG A 127 -6.90 12.21 -1.54
N LEU A 128 -6.57 10.92 -1.38
CA LEU A 128 -6.57 9.97 -2.49
C LEU A 128 -7.97 9.77 -3.09
N LEU A 129 -9.01 9.76 -2.24
CA LEU A 129 -10.41 9.74 -2.69
C LEU A 129 -10.75 10.96 -3.52
N GLN A 130 -10.35 12.15 -3.08
CA GLN A 130 -10.60 13.39 -3.82
C GLN A 130 -9.83 13.40 -5.14
N LEU A 131 -8.55 13.02 -5.12
CA LEU A 131 -7.73 12.88 -6.33
C LEU A 131 -8.37 11.91 -7.34
N ALA A 132 -8.90 10.79 -6.88
CA ALA A 132 -9.60 9.85 -7.75
C ALA A 132 -10.87 10.46 -8.37
N LYS A 133 -11.59 11.35 -7.67
CA LYS A 133 -12.73 12.07 -8.25
C LYS A 133 -12.27 13.10 -9.28
N ASP A 134 -11.29 13.93 -8.90
CA ASP A 134 -10.79 15.03 -9.73
C ASP A 134 -10.20 14.52 -11.04
N GLN A 135 -9.54 13.36 -11.00
CA GLN A 135 -8.92 12.72 -12.16
C GLN A 135 -9.87 11.76 -12.90
N GLY A 136 -11.12 11.64 -12.46
CA GLY A 136 -12.10 10.76 -13.12
C GLY A 136 -11.81 9.26 -12.96
N PHE A 137 -11.16 8.83 -11.89
CA PHE A 137 -10.88 7.42 -11.52
C PHE A 137 -11.73 6.89 -10.35
N TYR A 138 -12.71 7.66 -9.88
CA TYR A 138 -13.51 7.34 -8.69
C TYR A 138 -14.22 5.98 -8.81
N ASP A 139 -14.92 5.72 -9.92
CA ASP A 139 -15.60 4.46 -10.22
C ASP A 139 -14.62 3.27 -10.24
N LEU A 140 -13.41 3.43 -10.78
CA LEU A 140 -12.40 2.36 -10.75
C LEU A 140 -11.90 2.09 -9.34
N MET A 141 -11.67 3.15 -8.56
CA MET A 141 -11.26 3.04 -7.16
C MET A 141 -12.30 2.26 -6.32
N LEU A 142 -13.60 2.37 -6.64
CA LEU A 142 -14.65 1.58 -5.98
C LEU A 142 -14.53 0.08 -6.20
N ASN A 143 -13.92 -0.34 -7.33
CA ASN A 143 -13.71 -1.74 -7.67
C ASN A 143 -12.49 -2.37 -6.96
N THR A 144 -11.74 -1.60 -6.16
CA THR A 144 -10.58 -2.12 -5.41
C THR A 144 -11.00 -2.91 -4.18
N TRP A 145 -10.19 -3.90 -3.79
CA TRP A 145 -10.43 -4.75 -2.62
C TRP A 145 -9.42 -4.46 -1.51
N PHE A 146 -9.91 -4.35 -0.27
CA PHE A 146 -9.08 -4.05 0.90
C PHE A 146 -9.39 -4.93 2.13
N CYS A 147 -10.47 -5.71 2.12
CA CYS A 147 -10.88 -6.45 3.30
C CYS A 147 -10.06 -7.73 3.46
N HIS A 148 -9.35 -7.86 4.59
CA HIS A 148 -8.59 -9.07 4.90
C HIS A 148 -9.45 -10.32 5.18
N ASN A 149 -10.66 -10.14 5.70
CA ASN A 149 -11.49 -11.25 6.18
C ASN A 149 -12.92 -11.15 5.64
N PRO A 150 -13.15 -11.29 4.32
CA PRO A 150 -14.47 -11.16 3.71
C PRO A 150 -15.55 -12.00 4.40
N ARG A 151 -16.79 -11.51 4.37
CA ARG A 151 -17.97 -12.31 4.73
C ARG A 151 -18.95 -12.27 3.57
N ASN A 152 -19.28 -13.43 3.00
CA ASN A 152 -20.17 -13.59 1.85
C ASN A 152 -19.75 -12.66 0.68
N GLY A 153 -18.45 -12.64 0.35
CA GLY A 153 -17.90 -11.80 -0.72
C GLY A 153 -17.89 -10.29 -0.42
N LYS A 154 -18.24 -9.85 0.80
CA LYS A 154 -18.34 -8.43 1.16
C LYS A 154 -17.37 -8.05 2.28
N PRO A 155 -16.95 -6.77 2.37
CA PRO A 155 -16.13 -6.26 3.46
C PRO A 155 -16.74 -6.53 4.84
N CYS A 156 -15.92 -7.01 5.79
CA CYS A 156 -16.42 -7.51 7.07
C CYS A 156 -16.79 -6.43 8.08
N GLY A 157 -16.23 -5.23 7.96
CA GLY A 157 -16.45 -4.12 8.91
C GLY A 157 -15.66 -4.22 10.22
N LYS A 158 -14.80 -5.23 10.41
CA LYS A 158 -14.08 -5.44 11.70
C LYS A 158 -12.54 -5.49 11.60
N CYS A 159 -11.99 -5.84 10.44
CA CYS A 159 -10.53 -5.85 10.24
C CYS A 159 -9.97 -4.42 10.16
N LEU A 160 -8.65 -4.27 10.34
CA LEU A 160 -8.01 -2.95 10.37
C LEU A 160 -8.33 -2.10 9.11
N PRO A 161 -8.19 -2.60 7.86
CA PRO A 161 -8.55 -1.82 6.68
C PRO A 161 -10.01 -1.38 6.65
N CYS A 162 -10.94 -2.24 7.09
CA CYS A 162 -12.36 -1.86 7.17
C CYS A 162 -12.59 -0.71 8.15
N ARG A 163 -11.93 -0.74 9.32
CA ARG A 163 -12.05 0.35 10.31
C ARG A 163 -11.50 1.66 9.78
N GLN A 164 -10.31 1.62 9.15
CA GLN A 164 -9.68 2.78 8.54
C GLN A 164 -10.62 3.45 7.52
N VAL A 165 -11.18 2.70 6.57
CA VAL A 165 -12.08 3.32 5.58
C VAL A 165 -13.37 3.89 6.20
N MET A 166 -13.88 3.33 7.29
CA MET A 166 -15.04 3.91 8.00
C MET A 166 -14.70 5.22 8.70
N GLU A 167 -13.49 5.34 9.24
CA GLU A 167 -13.02 6.52 9.98
C GLU A 167 -12.43 7.60 9.06
N GLU A 168 -12.17 7.28 7.78
CA GLU A 168 -11.58 8.18 6.79
C GLU A 168 -12.58 8.54 5.67
N SER A 169 -13.85 8.74 6.04
CA SER A 169 -14.94 9.20 5.15
C SER A 169 -15.25 8.28 3.95
N MET A 170 -14.83 7.02 4.00
CA MET A 170 -15.10 6.00 2.98
C MET A 170 -15.97 4.85 3.49
N GLY A 171 -16.74 5.10 4.56
CA GLY A 171 -17.62 4.10 5.17
C GLY A 171 -18.70 3.56 4.22
N PHE A 172 -19.04 4.29 3.15
CA PHE A 172 -19.97 3.85 2.11
C PHE A 172 -19.50 2.59 1.37
N ARG A 173 -18.19 2.29 1.39
CA ARG A 173 -17.61 1.06 0.83
C ARG A 173 -17.87 -0.19 1.68
N ILE A 174 -18.41 -0.01 2.89
CA ILE A 174 -18.75 -1.10 3.81
C ILE A 174 -20.27 -1.34 3.77
N PRO A 175 -20.72 -2.59 3.53
CA PRO A 175 -22.15 -2.90 3.57
C PRO A 175 -22.75 -2.57 4.94
N TYR A 176 -24.05 -2.31 4.99
CA TYR A 176 -24.75 -1.98 6.24
C TYR A 176 -24.46 -2.99 7.37
N SER A 177 -24.48 -4.30 7.07
CA SER A 177 -24.16 -5.35 8.06
C SER A 177 -22.72 -5.24 8.61
N GLY A 178 -21.77 -4.75 7.81
CA GLY A 178 -20.39 -4.48 8.24
C GLY A 178 -20.31 -3.25 9.15
N ARG A 179 -21.07 -2.19 8.83
CA ARG A 179 -21.15 -0.97 9.65
C ARG A 179 -21.76 -1.26 11.03
N VAL A 180 -22.81 -2.07 11.09
CA VAL A 180 -23.39 -2.54 12.37
C VAL A 180 -22.37 -3.32 13.18
N ARG A 181 -21.65 -4.27 12.56
CA ARG A 181 -20.57 -5.03 13.22
C ARG A 181 -19.46 -4.14 13.76
N HIS A 182 -19.11 -3.06 13.06
CA HIS A 182 -18.13 -2.09 13.52
C HIS A 182 -18.61 -1.35 14.78
N PHE A 183 -19.84 -0.84 14.74
CA PHE A 183 -20.47 -0.13 15.85
C PHE A 183 -20.45 -0.98 17.13
N PHE A 184 -20.84 -2.26 17.05
CA PHE A 184 -20.80 -3.15 18.20
C PHE A 184 -19.39 -3.36 18.75
N LYS A 185 -18.41 -3.58 17.86
CA LYS A 185 -17.00 -3.76 18.26
C LYS A 185 -16.42 -2.50 18.93
N LYS A 186 -16.80 -1.31 18.46
CA LYS A 186 -16.31 -0.03 19.00
C LYS A 186 -16.90 0.28 20.37
N ASN A 187 -18.21 0.07 20.55
CA ASN A 187 -18.94 0.51 21.74
C ASN A 187 -19.06 -0.55 22.84
N PHE A 188 -18.99 -1.85 22.52
CA PHE A 188 -19.25 -2.92 23.49
C PHE A 188 -18.03 -3.80 23.81
N ARG A 189 -16.83 -3.45 23.32
CA ARG A 189 -15.57 -4.20 23.52
C ARG A 189 -15.74 -5.74 23.44
N VAL A 190 -16.47 -6.21 22.41
CA VAL A 190 -16.56 -7.63 22.03
C VAL A 190 -15.60 -7.96 20.90
#